data_AF-A0A6P1INF6-F1
#
_entry.id   AF-A0A6P1INF6-F1
#
_cell.length_a   1.000
_cell.length_b   1.000
_cell.length_c   1.000
_cell.angle_alpha   90.00
_cell.angle_beta   90.00
_cell.angle_gamma   90.00
#
_symmetry.space_group_name_H-M   'P 1'
#
loop_
_entity.id
_entity.type
_entity.pdbx_description
1 polymer ?
#
loop_
_entity_poly.entity_id
_entity_poly.type
_entity_poly.pdbx_seq_one_letter_code
_entity_poly.pdbx_strand_id
1 'polypeptide(L)'
;MYLPPFTKLAQFLVPGDVVILDDPVLGPGDQTEATVRKVSFEQSDFVTIGFTLNPTLETVVLPATRVVKLKVPPIMEFPHELTSAEHPQTSRYILGFEFEGTAIADPSMSQCSRFEVSPEAYGLTEDNLQALADFNNAFDDAVLAAIRTFEQAIEKEVGIVEDVGTAAIYANPVCVVDVRNALIEHAAKHVAHAKSVVAFFNGTQGKAKEGDKS
;
A
#
# COMPACT_ATOMS: atom_id res chain seq x y z
N MET A 1 -2.01 -12.24 -20.53
CA MET A 1 -3.35 -11.90 -20.01
C MET A 1 -3.17 -10.76 -19.03
N TYR A 2 -3.75 -9.60 -19.27
CA TYR A 2 -3.72 -8.49 -18.31
C TYR A 2 -4.82 -8.71 -17.27
N LEU A 3 -4.45 -8.79 -16.00
CA LEU A 3 -5.40 -8.90 -14.90
C LEU A 3 -5.86 -7.49 -14.47
N PRO A 4 -7.11 -7.33 -14.02
CA PRO A 4 -7.53 -6.11 -13.36
C PRO A 4 -6.64 -5.79 -12.14
N PRO A 5 -6.43 -4.52 -11.80
CA PRO A 5 -5.69 -4.12 -10.61
C PRO A 5 -6.35 -4.68 -9.35
N PHE A 6 -5.52 -4.94 -8.33
CA PHE A 6 -5.92 -5.64 -7.11
C PHE A 6 -6.59 -7.00 -7.37
N THR A 7 -6.08 -7.72 -8.37
CA THR A 7 -6.42 -9.14 -8.56
C THR A 7 -5.16 -9.95 -8.81
N LYS A 8 -5.20 -11.22 -8.40
CA LYS A 8 -4.14 -12.20 -8.65
C LYS A 8 -4.77 -13.52 -9.08
N LEU A 9 -4.05 -14.33 -9.84
CA LEU A 9 -4.41 -15.74 -9.95
C LEU A 9 -4.17 -16.41 -8.59
N ALA A 10 -5.03 -17.34 -8.21
CA ALA A 10 -4.93 -18.05 -6.93
C ALA A 10 -3.53 -18.66 -6.71
N GLN A 11 -2.89 -19.18 -7.76
CA GLN A 11 -1.53 -19.73 -7.71
C GLN A 11 -0.42 -18.73 -7.37
N PHE A 12 -0.69 -17.42 -7.50
CA PHE A 12 0.26 -16.34 -7.22
C PHE A 12 -0.03 -15.62 -5.91
N LEU A 13 -0.99 -16.10 -5.12
CA LEU A 13 -1.21 -15.58 -3.78
C LEU A 13 -0.03 -15.92 -2.88
N VAL A 14 0.30 -15.00 -1.98
CA VAL A 14 1.37 -15.17 -0.99
C VAL A 14 0.85 -14.91 0.41
N PRO A 15 1.46 -15.52 1.46
CA PRO A 15 1.14 -15.18 2.83
C PRO A 15 1.22 -13.67 3.07
N GLY A 16 0.17 -13.11 3.69
CA GLY A 16 0.02 -11.66 3.91
C GLY A 16 -0.92 -10.97 2.90
N ASP A 17 -1.22 -11.58 1.75
CA ASP A 17 -2.25 -11.05 0.85
C ASP A 17 -3.61 -11.03 1.59
N VAL A 18 -4.32 -9.91 1.54
CA VAL A 18 -5.71 -9.81 2.00
C VAL A 18 -6.62 -9.95 0.79
N VAL A 19 -7.37 -11.05 0.73
CA VAL A 19 -8.26 -11.40 -0.37
C VAL A 19 -9.72 -11.20 0.01
N ILE A 20 -10.56 -11.00 -0.99
CA ILE A 20 -12.02 -10.98 -0.86
C ILE A 20 -12.54 -12.29 -1.45
N LEU A 21 -13.11 -13.14 -0.59
CA LEU A 21 -13.64 -14.46 -0.95
C LEU A 21 -15.13 -14.52 -0.66
N ASP A 22 -15.84 -15.42 -1.35
CA ASP A 22 -17.21 -15.74 -0.97
C ASP A 22 -17.20 -16.39 0.42
N ASP A 23 -18.10 -15.94 1.30
CA ASP A 23 -18.15 -16.36 2.69
C ASP A 23 -18.55 -17.85 2.76
N PRO A 24 -17.71 -18.71 3.36
CA PRO A 24 -17.96 -20.15 3.40
C PRO A 24 -19.15 -20.53 4.31
N VAL A 25 -19.56 -19.64 5.23
CA VAL A 25 -20.60 -19.87 6.23
C VAL A 25 -21.93 -19.25 5.80
N LEU A 26 -21.91 -18.04 5.25
CA LEU A 26 -23.10 -17.29 4.83
C LEU A 26 -23.56 -17.66 3.42
N GLY A 27 -22.66 -18.22 2.61
CA GLY A 27 -22.97 -18.78 1.30
C GLY A 27 -22.66 -17.83 0.13
N PRO A 28 -22.97 -18.26 -1.11
CA PRO A 28 -22.59 -17.54 -2.31
C PRO A 28 -23.30 -16.18 -2.40
N GLY A 29 -22.52 -15.10 -2.47
CA GLY A 29 -23.01 -13.73 -2.60
C GLY A 29 -22.56 -12.82 -1.45
N ASP A 30 -22.29 -13.39 -0.28
CA ASP A 30 -21.67 -12.68 0.84
C ASP A 30 -20.15 -12.75 0.70
N GLN A 31 -19.47 -11.61 0.83
CA GLN A 31 -18.02 -11.52 0.64
C GLN A 31 -17.33 -11.21 1.95
N THR A 32 -16.28 -11.97 2.26
CA THR A 32 -15.49 -11.82 3.48
C THR A 32 -14.02 -11.56 3.17
N GLU A 33 -13.42 -10.65 3.93
CA GLU A 33 -12.00 -10.38 3.89
C GLU A 33 -11.24 -11.50 4.61
N ALA A 34 -10.25 -12.07 3.93
CA ALA A 34 -9.46 -13.17 4.46
C ALA A 34 -7.97 -12.89 4.25
N THR A 35 -7.17 -13.02 5.32
CA THR A 35 -5.70 -12.93 5.19
C THR A 35 -5.13 -14.29 4.84
N VAL A 36 -4.42 -14.38 3.73
CA VAL A 36 -3.71 -15.59 3.31
C VAL A 36 -2.60 -15.90 4.31
N ARG A 37 -2.63 -17.09 4.90
CA ARG A 37 -1.59 -17.57 5.83
C ARG A 37 -0.70 -18.62 5.19
N LYS A 38 -1.28 -19.45 4.33
CA LYS A 38 -0.57 -20.54 3.67
C LYS A 38 -1.18 -20.77 2.29
N VAL A 39 -0.32 -21.07 1.33
CA VAL A 39 -0.71 -21.53 0.00
C VAL A 39 -0.01 -22.87 -0.20
N SER A 40 -0.80 -23.92 -0.47
CA SER A 40 -0.27 -25.25 -0.78
C SER A 40 -0.84 -25.78 -2.08
N PHE A 41 0.02 -26.43 -2.85
CA PHE A 41 -0.30 -27.06 -4.11
C PHE A 41 -0.57 -28.53 -3.85
N GLU A 42 -1.82 -28.95 -3.92
CA GLU A 42 -2.18 -30.38 -3.79
C GLU A 42 -2.10 -31.09 -5.16
N GLN A 43 -2.41 -30.39 -6.27
CA GLN A 43 -2.29 -30.84 -7.67
C GLN A 43 -2.01 -29.63 -8.59
N SER A 44 -1.56 -29.82 -9.83
CA SER A 44 -1.20 -28.71 -10.74
C SER A 44 -2.33 -27.72 -11.02
N ASP A 45 -3.57 -28.16 -10.86
CA ASP A 45 -4.76 -27.42 -11.31
C ASP A 45 -5.49 -26.72 -10.15
N PHE A 46 -5.13 -27.01 -8.90
CA PHE A 46 -5.81 -26.50 -7.70
C PHE A 46 -4.82 -26.03 -6.63
N VAL A 47 -5.20 -24.97 -5.91
CA VAL A 47 -4.45 -24.39 -4.80
C VAL A 47 -5.33 -24.38 -3.56
N THR A 48 -4.79 -24.88 -2.46
CA THR A 48 -5.40 -24.79 -1.13
C THR A 48 -4.87 -23.54 -0.45
N ILE A 49 -5.78 -22.62 -0.13
CA ILE A 49 -5.49 -21.36 0.55
C ILE A 49 -5.99 -21.48 1.98
N GLY A 50 -5.08 -21.35 2.94
CA GLY A 50 -5.42 -21.26 4.36
C GLY A 50 -5.61 -19.81 4.77
N PHE A 51 -6.74 -19.49 5.40
CA PHE A 51 -7.06 -18.19 5.97
C PHE A 51 -7.54 -18.32 7.42
N THR A 52 -7.48 -17.21 8.15
CA THR A 52 -7.94 -17.17 9.55
C THR A 52 -9.31 -16.52 9.60
N LEU A 53 -10.33 -17.30 9.95
CA LEU A 53 -11.66 -16.80 10.31
C LEU A 53 -11.84 -17.09 11.80
N ASN A 54 -11.39 -16.11 12.60
CA ASN A 54 -11.66 -15.91 14.03
C ASN A 54 -12.10 -17.16 14.84
N PRO A 55 -11.25 -17.90 15.58
CA PRO A 55 -9.78 -18.05 15.56
C PRO A 55 -9.33 -19.31 14.78
N THR A 56 -10.20 -19.89 13.96
CA THR A 56 -9.95 -21.17 13.29
C THR A 56 -9.22 -20.93 11.96
N LEU A 57 -8.25 -21.79 11.66
CA LEU A 57 -7.66 -21.82 10.33
C LEU A 57 -8.61 -22.58 9.42
N GLU A 58 -9.28 -21.84 8.53
CA GLU A 58 -10.13 -22.41 7.50
C GLU A 58 -9.34 -22.51 6.18
N THR A 59 -9.74 -23.46 5.34
CA THR A 59 -9.11 -23.66 4.03
C THR A 59 -10.15 -23.62 2.93
N VAL A 60 -9.78 -22.97 1.82
CA VAL A 60 -10.54 -23.03 0.57
C VAL A 60 -9.67 -23.61 -0.52
N VAL A 61 -10.26 -24.49 -1.33
CA VAL A 61 -9.60 -25.04 -2.52
C VAL A 61 -10.12 -24.28 -3.73
N LEU A 62 -9.23 -23.63 -4.46
CA LEU A 62 -9.57 -22.86 -5.67
C LEU A 62 -8.81 -23.43 -6.88
N PRO A 63 -9.38 -23.33 -8.09
CA PRO A 63 -8.61 -23.57 -9.31
C PRO A 63 -7.40 -22.62 -9.38
N ALA A 64 -6.24 -23.13 -9.80
CA ALA A 64 -5.00 -22.34 -9.91
C ALA A 64 -5.14 -21.09 -10.78
N THR A 65 -5.99 -21.17 -11.80
CA THR A 65 -6.31 -20.10 -12.76
C THR A 65 -7.44 -19.18 -12.30
N ARG A 66 -8.02 -19.40 -11.11
CA ARG A 66 -9.07 -18.52 -10.58
C ARG A 66 -8.48 -17.14 -10.30
N VAL A 67 -9.10 -16.10 -10.86
CA VAL A 67 -8.82 -14.71 -10.50
C VAL A 67 -9.47 -14.41 -9.16
N VAL A 68 -8.65 -14.01 -8.19
CA VAL A 68 -9.04 -13.65 -6.83
C VAL A 68 -8.87 -12.14 -6.66
N LYS A 69 -9.87 -11.50 -6.06
CA LYS A 69 -9.81 -10.07 -5.72
C LYS A 69 -9.00 -9.87 -4.44
N LEU A 70 -8.16 -8.86 -4.44
CA LEU A 70 -7.43 -8.38 -3.28
C LEU A 70 -8.18 -7.20 -2.67
N LYS A 71 -8.01 -7.01 -1.36
CA LYS A 71 -8.44 -5.79 -0.68
C LYS A 71 -7.69 -4.60 -1.30
N VAL A 72 -8.44 -3.57 -1.66
CA VAL A 72 -7.86 -2.31 -2.13
C VAL A 72 -7.16 -1.65 -0.94
N PRO A 73 -5.87 -1.27 -1.05
CA PRO A 73 -5.19 -0.56 0.02
C PRO A 73 -5.91 0.78 0.31
N PRO A 74 -6.15 1.15 1.59
CA PRO A 74 -6.90 2.36 1.94
C PRO A 74 -6.35 3.66 1.31
N ILE A 75 -5.03 3.77 1.15
CA ILE A 75 -4.38 4.92 0.52
C ILE A 75 -4.83 5.15 -0.93
N MET A 76 -5.31 4.10 -1.61
CA MET A 76 -5.84 4.19 -2.97
C MET A 76 -7.20 4.89 -3.03
N GLU A 77 -7.91 4.95 -1.90
CA GLU A 77 -9.21 5.61 -1.75
C GLU A 77 -9.07 7.03 -1.18
N PHE A 78 -7.84 7.45 -0.85
CA PHE A 78 -7.57 8.80 -0.37
C PHE A 78 -8.07 9.85 -1.37
N PRO A 79 -8.86 10.86 -0.95
CA PRO A 79 -9.64 11.70 -1.86
C PRO A 79 -8.79 12.66 -2.70
N HIS A 80 -7.62 13.06 -2.20
CA HIS A 80 -6.75 14.04 -2.85
C HIS A 80 -5.56 13.39 -3.56
N GLU A 81 -4.91 14.15 -4.43
CA GLU A 81 -3.63 13.77 -5.01
C GLU A 81 -2.55 13.84 -3.92
N LEU A 82 -1.82 12.75 -3.74
CA LEU A 82 -0.70 12.73 -2.81
C LEU A 82 0.46 13.53 -3.38
N THR A 83 1.16 14.28 -2.53
CA THR A 83 2.33 15.08 -2.92
C THR A 83 3.38 15.07 -1.82
N SER A 84 4.61 15.43 -2.17
CA SER A 84 5.60 15.80 -1.17
C SER A 84 5.21 17.14 -0.53
N ALA A 85 5.31 17.22 0.78
CA ALA A 85 5.04 18.45 1.54
C ALA A 85 6.07 18.59 2.66
N GLU A 86 6.61 19.78 2.88
CA GLU A 86 7.57 20.01 3.96
C GLU A 86 6.84 20.06 5.30
N HIS A 87 7.27 19.22 6.25
CA HIS A 87 6.72 19.20 7.59
C HIS A 87 7.17 20.44 8.37
N PRO A 88 6.23 21.26 8.89
CA PRO A 88 6.52 22.60 9.39
C PRO A 88 7.47 22.63 10.60
N GLN A 89 7.54 21.54 11.36
CA GLN A 89 8.36 21.46 12.58
C GLN A 89 9.70 20.75 12.41
N THR A 90 9.89 19.98 11.33
CA THR A 90 11.05 19.07 11.21
C THR A 90 11.86 19.30 9.94
N SER A 91 11.40 20.17 9.03
CA SER A 91 12.00 20.40 7.70
C SER A 91 12.23 19.11 6.90
N ARG A 92 11.47 18.06 7.21
CA ARG A 92 11.45 16.79 6.48
C ARG A 92 10.28 16.82 5.51
N TYR A 93 10.49 16.37 4.26
CA TYR A 93 9.37 16.18 3.35
C TYR A 93 8.60 14.94 3.74
N ILE A 94 7.32 15.06 4.05
CA ILE A 94 6.37 13.96 4.30
C ILE A 94 5.41 13.80 3.12
N LEU A 95 4.71 12.67 3.04
CA LEU A 95 3.63 12.50 2.08
C LEU A 95 2.43 13.23 2.64
N GLY A 96 2.13 14.36 2.02
CA GLY A 96 0.93 15.14 2.22
C GLY A 96 -0.01 14.98 1.03
N PHE A 97 -0.82 16.00 0.81
CA PHE A 97 -1.75 16.04 -0.32
C PHE A 97 -1.92 17.45 -0.87
N GLU A 98 -2.31 17.52 -2.13
CA GLU A 98 -2.64 18.79 -2.78
C GLU A 98 -4.09 19.18 -2.46
N PHE A 99 -4.29 20.42 -2.03
CA PHE A 99 -5.61 21.00 -1.81
C PHE A 99 -5.62 22.45 -2.32
N GLU A 100 -6.45 22.72 -3.32
CA GLU A 100 -6.59 24.05 -3.95
C GLU A 100 -5.26 24.67 -4.40
N GLY A 101 -4.36 23.85 -4.95
CA GLY A 101 -3.04 24.25 -5.43
C GLY A 101 -1.97 24.38 -4.35
N THR A 102 -2.29 24.02 -3.10
CA THR A 102 -1.38 24.08 -1.96
C THR A 102 -1.05 22.68 -1.44
N ALA A 103 0.23 22.41 -1.18
CA ALA A 103 0.66 21.16 -0.55
C ALA A 103 0.39 21.22 0.97
N ILE A 104 -0.46 20.33 1.46
CA ILE A 104 -0.82 20.21 2.87
C ILE A 104 0.01 19.09 3.49
N ALA A 105 0.92 19.44 4.39
CA ALA A 105 1.70 18.49 5.18
C ALA A 105 0.92 18.01 6.42
N ASP A 106 0.22 18.92 7.09
CA ASP A 106 -0.51 18.66 8.32
C ASP A 106 -2.02 18.91 8.11
N PRO A 107 -2.86 17.85 8.11
CA PRO A 107 -4.30 17.98 7.94
C PRO A 107 -5.00 18.75 9.07
N SER A 108 -4.33 19.00 10.19
CA SER A 108 -4.86 19.79 11.31
C SER A 108 -4.54 21.29 11.23
N MET A 109 -3.80 21.70 10.19
CA MET A 109 -3.37 23.08 9.98
C MET A 109 -3.91 23.62 8.67
N SER A 110 -4.23 24.91 8.62
CA SER A 110 -4.73 25.62 7.43
C SER A 110 -3.74 25.55 6.26
N GLN A 111 -4.19 25.85 5.04
CA GLN A 111 -3.34 25.90 3.84
C GLN A 111 -2.11 26.81 4.00
N CYS A 112 -2.21 27.86 4.81
CA CYS A 112 -1.10 28.77 5.11
C CYS A 112 -0.27 28.35 6.34
N SER A 113 -0.55 27.18 6.92
CA SER A 113 0.10 26.59 8.10
C SER A 113 0.11 27.49 9.34
N ARG A 114 -0.92 28.34 9.51
CA ARG A 114 -1.00 29.33 10.59
C ARG A 114 -2.13 29.12 11.59
N PHE A 115 -3.20 28.44 11.17
CA PHE A 115 -4.39 28.27 11.98
C PHE A 115 -4.71 26.79 12.09
N GLU A 116 -5.09 26.34 13.28
CA GLU A 116 -5.64 25.01 13.45
C GLU A 116 -7.00 24.94 12.74
N VAL A 117 -7.21 23.86 11.98
CA VAL A 117 -8.45 23.54 11.30
C VAL A 117 -8.77 22.08 11.52
N SER A 118 -10.05 21.72 11.50
CA SER A 118 -10.41 20.31 11.54
C SER A 118 -10.14 19.68 10.16
N PRO A 119 -9.71 18.41 10.09
CA PRO A 119 -9.45 17.74 8.82
C PRO A 119 -10.65 17.67 7.87
N GLU A 120 -11.87 17.78 8.37
CA GLU A 120 -13.10 17.86 7.59
C GLU A 120 -13.14 19.12 6.68
N ALA A 121 -12.38 20.17 7.01
CA ALA A 121 -12.20 21.33 6.13
C ALA A 121 -11.55 20.95 4.79
N TYR A 122 -10.79 19.85 4.78
CA TYR A 122 -10.21 19.24 3.58
C TYR A 122 -11.07 18.10 3.04
N GLY A 123 -12.26 17.84 3.60
CA GLY A 123 -13.09 16.70 3.20
C GLY A 123 -12.49 15.34 3.56
N LEU A 124 -11.66 15.28 4.61
CA LEU A 124 -11.03 14.04 5.07
C LEU A 124 -11.85 13.38 6.19
N THR A 125 -11.93 12.06 6.15
CA THR A 125 -12.45 11.22 7.25
C THR A 125 -11.31 10.73 8.16
N GLU A 126 -11.66 10.19 9.33
CA GLU A 126 -10.68 9.51 10.21
C GLU A 126 -9.95 8.37 9.48
N ASP A 127 -10.67 7.58 8.67
CA ASP A 127 -10.07 6.51 7.86
C ASP A 127 -9.05 7.05 6.85
N ASN A 128 -9.28 8.24 6.28
CA ASN A 128 -8.32 8.88 5.39
C ASN A 128 -7.05 9.31 6.14
N LEU A 129 -7.21 9.86 7.34
CA LEU A 129 -6.08 10.27 8.18
C LEU A 129 -5.25 9.06 8.59
N GLN A 130 -5.91 7.98 9.00
CA GLN A 130 -5.24 6.73 9.35
C GLN A 130 -4.52 6.14 8.13
N ALA A 131 -5.16 6.10 6.96
CA ALA A 131 -4.54 5.62 5.73
C ALA A 131 -3.29 6.42 5.34
N LEU A 132 -3.32 7.75 5.47
CA LEU A 132 -2.17 8.61 5.19
C LEU A 132 -1.04 8.40 6.21
N ALA A 133 -1.38 8.26 7.49
CA ALA A 133 -0.41 7.98 8.55
C ALA A 133 0.26 6.60 8.36
N ASP A 134 -0.54 5.56 8.13
CA ASP A 134 -0.05 4.20 7.87
C ASP A 134 0.85 4.15 6.64
N PHE A 135 0.49 4.88 5.58
CA PHE A 135 1.30 4.93 4.37
C PHE A 135 2.62 5.68 4.58
N ASN A 136 2.62 6.79 5.32
CA ASN A 136 3.86 7.48 5.70
C ASN A 136 4.77 6.57 6.56
N ASN A 137 4.20 5.84 7.52
CA ASN A 137 4.96 4.89 8.34
C ASN A 137 5.56 3.75 7.50
N ALA A 138 4.76 3.14 6.60
CA ALA A 138 5.24 2.10 5.70
C ALA A 138 6.32 2.61 4.74
N PHE A 139 6.22 3.86 4.30
CA PHE A 139 7.26 4.50 3.49
C PHE A 139 8.55 4.71 4.29
N ASP A 140 8.46 5.18 5.53
CA ASP A 140 9.62 5.37 6.41
C ASP A 140 10.33 4.03 6.69
N ASP A 141 9.57 2.97 6.97
CA ASP A 141 10.10 1.61 7.13
C ASP A 141 10.79 1.10 5.85
N ALA A 142 10.20 1.36 4.68
CA ALA A 142 10.80 0.99 3.40
C ALA A 142 12.10 1.75 3.12
N VAL A 143 12.17 3.04 3.46
CA VAL A 143 13.39 3.85 3.37
C VAL A 143 14.48 3.28 4.28
N LEU A 144 14.16 2.96 5.54
CA LEU A 144 15.10 2.37 6.48
C LEU A 144 15.61 1.00 5.99
N ALA A 145 14.73 0.16 5.45
CA ALA A 145 15.11 -1.13 4.87
C ALA A 145 16.03 -0.97 3.65
N ALA A 146 15.76 0.01 2.78
CA ALA A 146 16.60 0.30 1.62
C ALA A 146 17.99 0.78 2.02
N ILE A 147 18.08 1.68 3.01
CA ILE A 147 19.35 2.17 3.57
C ILE A 147 20.15 1.00 4.15
N ARG A 148 19.53 0.18 5.00
CA ARG A 148 20.18 -1.00 5.59
C ARG A 148 20.71 -1.97 4.53
N THR A 149 19.93 -2.21 3.48
CA THR A 149 20.35 -3.08 2.36
C THR A 149 21.56 -2.51 1.63
N PHE A 150 21.58 -1.20 1.40
CA PHE A 150 22.70 -0.50 0.77
C PHE A 150 23.97 -0.53 1.63
N GLU A 151 23.84 -0.29 2.94
CA GLU A 151 24.93 -0.36 3.91
C GLU A 151 25.58 -1.75 3.95
N GLN A 152 24.78 -2.81 4.06
CA GLN A 152 25.27 -4.19 4.06
C GLN A 152 26.08 -4.52 2.79
N ALA A 153 25.66 -3.99 1.64
CA ALA A 153 26.38 -4.17 0.39
C ALA A 153 27.76 -3.48 0.42
N ILE A 154 27.86 -2.28 1.00
CA ILE A 154 29.14 -1.56 1.14
C ILE A 154 30.04 -2.22 2.16
N GLU A 155 29.52 -2.57 3.35
CA GLU A 155 30.27 -3.19 4.45
C GLU A 155 31.02 -4.45 3.97
N LYS A 156 30.35 -5.25 3.15
CA LYS A 156 30.93 -6.43 2.50
C LYS A 156 32.15 -6.08 1.63
N GLU A 157 32.07 -5.02 0.84
CA GLU A 157 33.15 -4.61 -0.07
C GLU A 157 34.33 -3.97 0.67
N VAL A 158 34.08 -3.28 1.79
CA VAL A 158 35.14 -2.65 2.60
C VAL A 158 35.76 -3.59 3.64
N GLY A 159 35.32 -4.86 3.69
CA GLY A 159 35.87 -5.88 4.58
C GLY A 159 35.49 -5.69 6.06
N ILE A 160 34.40 -4.98 6.34
CA ILE A 160 33.85 -4.87 7.69
C ILE A 160 33.10 -6.17 7.99
N VAL A 161 33.62 -6.95 8.93
CA VAL A 161 32.99 -8.19 9.38
C VAL A 161 32.07 -7.87 10.56
N GLU A 162 30.81 -8.24 10.43
CA GLU A 162 29.73 -8.08 11.41
C GLU A 162 30.11 -8.67 12.78
N ASP A 163 30.65 -7.86 13.70
CA ASP A 163 30.60 -8.21 15.14
C ASP A 163 30.69 -7.01 16.10
N VAL A 164 30.99 -5.79 15.65
CA VAL A 164 31.11 -4.65 16.59
C VAL A 164 30.57 -3.36 15.99
N GLY A 165 29.31 -3.03 16.30
CA GLY A 165 28.81 -1.66 16.36
C GLY A 165 28.81 -0.82 15.07
N THR A 166 29.08 -1.38 13.89
CA THR A 166 29.17 -0.64 12.62
C THR A 166 27.82 -0.28 12.01
N ALA A 167 26.73 -0.94 12.42
CA ALA A 167 25.36 -0.52 12.08
C ALA A 167 25.02 0.91 12.54
N ALA A 168 25.78 1.48 13.49
CA ALA A 168 25.63 2.86 13.95
C ALA A 168 26.43 3.88 13.14
N ILE A 169 27.38 3.46 12.30
CA ILE A 169 28.26 4.38 11.55
C ILE A 169 27.53 4.98 10.34
N TYR A 170 26.59 4.23 9.75
CA TYR A 170 25.87 4.66 8.55
C TYR A 170 24.38 4.99 8.78
N ALA A 171 23.80 4.58 9.92
CA ALA A 171 22.52 5.07 10.42
C ALA A 171 22.58 6.52 10.93
N ASN A 172 23.23 7.40 10.17
CA ASN A 172 23.20 8.83 10.40
C ASN A 172 21.78 9.33 10.09
N PRO A 173 21.07 9.94 11.07
CA PRO A 173 19.74 10.48 10.86
C PRO A 173 19.64 11.45 9.68
N VAL A 174 20.74 12.10 9.29
CA VAL A 174 20.83 12.96 8.11
C VAL A 174 20.66 12.15 6.81
N CYS A 175 21.33 11.00 6.69
CA CYS A 175 21.22 10.13 5.50
C CYS A 175 19.80 9.59 5.32
N VAL A 176 19.11 9.26 6.42
CA VAL A 176 17.70 8.84 6.38
C VAL A 176 16.82 9.95 5.82
N VAL A 177 17.02 11.20 6.26
CA VAL A 177 16.27 12.36 5.77
C VAL A 177 16.54 12.62 4.29
N ASP A 178 17.80 12.56 3.85
CA ASP A 178 18.16 12.81 2.45
C ASP A 178 17.57 11.77 1.50
N VAL A 179 17.71 10.48 1.81
CA VAL A 179 17.16 9.38 1.01
C VAL A 179 15.63 9.46 0.99
N ARG A 180 15.01 9.73 2.13
CA ARG A 180 13.56 9.92 2.22
C ARG A 180 13.10 11.06 1.32
N ASN A 181 13.70 12.24 1.45
CA ASN A 181 13.36 13.42 0.66
C ASN A 181 13.53 13.15 -0.85
N ALA A 182 14.55 12.37 -1.23
CA ALA A 182 14.77 11.99 -2.63
C ALA A 182 13.70 11.03 -3.19
N LEU A 183 13.15 10.15 -2.36
CA LEU A 183 12.21 9.09 -2.78
C LEU A 183 10.74 9.50 -2.67
N ILE A 184 10.42 10.54 -1.92
CA ILE A 184 9.03 10.82 -1.54
C ILE A 184 8.15 11.27 -2.69
N GLU A 185 8.68 12.08 -3.61
CA GLU A 185 7.98 12.41 -4.86
C GLU A 185 7.72 11.18 -5.72
N HIS A 186 8.65 10.22 -5.73
CA HIS A 186 8.46 8.98 -6.46
C HIS A 186 7.33 8.14 -5.85
N ALA A 187 7.23 8.08 -4.52
CA ALA A 187 6.13 7.40 -3.84
C ALA A 187 4.76 7.99 -4.21
N ALA A 188 4.64 9.32 -4.20
CA ALA A 188 3.42 10.02 -4.63
C ALA A 188 3.05 9.69 -6.10
N LYS A 189 4.02 9.79 -7.02
CA LYS A 189 3.84 9.46 -8.44
C LYS A 189 3.44 7.99 -8.64
N HIS A 190 3.97 7.07 -7.85
CA HIS A 190 3.65 5.65 -7.94
C HIS A 190 2.18 5.39 -7.53
N VAL A 191 1.69 6.03 -6.47
CA VAL A 191 0.26 5.94 -6.09
C VAL A 191 -0.64 6.54 -7.17
N ALA A 192 -0.30 7.72 -7.70
CA ALA A 192 -1.04 8.34 -8.80
C ALA A 192 -1.09 7.43 -10.04
N HIS A 193 0.03 6.80 -10.39
CA HIS A 193 0.08 5.82 -11.47
C HIS A 193 -0.82 4.61 -11.18
N ALA A 194 -0.74 4.03 -9.98
CA ALA A 194 -1.61 2.93 -9.59
C ALA A 194 -3.11 3.30 -9.68
N LYS A 195 -3.50 4.51 -9.25
CA LYS A 195 -4.88 5.01 -9.37
C LYS A 195 -5.30 5.11 -10.83
N SER A 196 -4.41 5.60 -11.71
CA SER A 196 -4.70 5.72 -13.15
C SER A 196 -4.96 4.36 -13.81
N VAL A 197 -4.20 3.32 -13.42
CA VAL A 197 -4.39 1.95 -13.89
C VAL A 197 -5.75 1.42 -13.42
N VAL A 198 -6.12 1.64 -12.15
CA VAL A 198 -7.44 1.25 -11.62
C VAL A 198 -8.58 1.90 -12.40
N ALA A 199 -8.50 3.21 -12.63
CA ALA A 199 -9.51 3.93 -13.40
C ALA A 199 -9.66 3.39 -14.83
N PHE A 200 -8.56 3.07 -15.51
CA PHE A 200 -8.58 2.48 -16.85
C PHE A 200 -9.37 1.16 -16.90
N PHE A 201 -9.12 0.25 -15.94
CA PHE A 201 -9.84 -1.03 -15.88
C PHE A 201 -11.31 -0.89 -15.51
N ASN A 202 -11.66 0.05 -14.62
CA ASN A 202 -13.05 0.33 -14.27
C ASN A 202 -13.82 0.95 -15.46
N GLY A 203 -13.21 1.88 -16.19
CA GLY A 203 -13.82 2.50 -17.37
C GLY A 203 -14.01 1.55 -18.56
N THR A 204 -13.11 0.57 -18.74
CA THR A 204 -13.27 -0.48 -19.76
C THR A 204 -14.39 -1.46 -19.41
N GLN A 205 -14.62 -1.76 -18.13
CA GLN A 205 -15.79 -2.54 -17.71
C GLN A 205 -17.11 -1.78 -17.87
N GLY A 206 -17.12 -0.45 -17.70
CA GLY A 206 -18.30 0.39 -17.94
C GLY A 206 -18.75 0.38 -19.40
N LYS A 207 -17.82 0.48 -20.35
CA LYS A 207 -18.12 0.42 -21.79
C LYS A 207 -18.60 -0.95 -22.27
N ALA A 208 -18.21 -2.04 -21.60
CA ALA A 208 -18.71 -3.37 -21.92
C ALA A 208 -20.19 -3.58 -21.51
N LYS A 209 -20.70 -2.80 -20.54
CA LYS A 209 -22.11 -2.88 -20.08
C LYS A 209 -23.09 -2.00 -20.85
N GLU A 210 -22.62 -0.95 -21.53
CA GLU A 210 -23.49 -0.09 -22.37
C GLU A 210 -23.79 -0.68 -23.76
N GLY A 211 -23.09 -1.74 -24.17
CA GLY A 211 -23.32 -2.42 -25.44
C GLY A 211 -24.49 -3.42 -25.45
N ASP A 212 -25.17 -3.65 -24.31
CA ASP A 212 -26.15 -4.73 -24.15
C ASP A 212 -27.58 -4.24 -23.86
N LYS A 213 -27.91 -3.03 -24.35
CA LYS A 213 -29.29 -2.55 -24.47
C LYS A 213 -29.57 -2.18 -25.92
N SER A 214 -29.83 -3.20 -26.73
CA SER A 214 -30.58 -3.07 -27.99
C SER A 214 -32.08 -3.18 -27.71
#